data_AF-A0A2X5P5Q4-F1
#
_entry.id   AF-A0A2X5P5Q4-F1
#
_cell.length_a   1.000
_cell.length_b   1.000
_cell.length_c   1.000
_cell.angle_alpha   90.00
_cell.angle_beta   90.00
_cell.angle_gamma   90.00
#
_symmetry.space_group_name_H-M   'P 1'
#
loop_
_entity.id
_entity.type
_entity.pdbx_description
1 polymer ?
#
loop_
_entity_poly.entity_id
_entity_poly.type
_entity_poly.pdbx_seq_one_letter_code
_entity_poly.pdbx_strand_id
1 'polypeptide(L)'
;MNLWTAASAQGELLQALGFTLATPPAQVKGNISMGHRKDIIQLSGENVARGLNGKSWLLFAAAGNTVPDVLSDRFLSQSDAVLNKQVYALGNDNFRLDYYSASHLLDTLQKLFTH
;
A
#
# COMPACT_ATOMS: atom_id res chain seq x y z
N MET A 1 -5.83 -5.40 -7.86
CA MET A 1 -5.41 -4.47 -6.78
C MET A 1 -4.19 -3.68 -7.27
N ASN A 2 -4.06 -2.42 -6.86
CA ASN A 2 -2.92 -1.58 -7.24
C ASN A 2 -1.90 -1.55 -6.10
N LEU A 3 -0.65 -1.90 -6.41
CA LEU A 3 0.49 -1.74 -5.52
C LEU A 3 1.28 -0.51 -5.95
N TRP A 4 1.35 0.49 -5.08
CA TRP A 4 2.18 1.68 -5.28
C TRP A 4 3.67 1.31 -5.20
N THR A 5 4.47 1.83 -6.10
CA THR A 5 5.92 1.55 -6.15
C THR A 5 6.72 2.68 -5.50
N ALA A 6 8.02 2.48 -5.33
CA ALA A 6 8.95 3.53 -4.91
C ALA A 6 9.01 4.73 -5.88
N ALA A 7 8.55 4.59 -7.12
CA ALA A 7 8.52 5.66 -8.12
C ALA A 7 7.19 6.42 -8.15
N SER A 8 6.24 6.12 -7.25
CA SER A 8 5.04 6.92 -7.08
C SER A 8 5.25 8.01 -6.03
N ALA A 9 4.43 9.06 -6.08
CA ALA A 9 4.44 10.10 -5.06
C ALA A 9 4.21 9.53 -3.65
N GLN A 10 3.35 8.50 -3.52
CA GLN A 10 3.12 7.79 -2.27
C GLN A 10 4.38 7.08 -1.78
N GLY A 11 5.09 6.40 -2.68
CA GLY A 11 6.33 5.71 -2.36
C GLY A 11 7.43 6.67 -1.94
N GLU A 12 7.64 7.74 -2.70
CA GLU A 12 8.63 8.78 -2.41
C GLU A 12 8.36 9.44 -1.05
N LEU A 13 7.10 9.79 -0.75
CA LEU A 13 6.72 10.36 0.54
C LEU A 13 7.03 9.41 1.70
N LEU A 14 6.63 8.13 1.60
CA LEU A 14 6.88 7.14 2.64
C LEU A 14 8.39 6.95 2.87
N GLN A 15 9.19 6.92 1.80
CA GLN A 15 10.65 6.82 1.93
C GLN A 15 11.25 8.07 2.58
N ALA A 16 10.78 9.27 2.23
CA ALA A 16 11.21 10.51 2.87
C ALA A 16 10.89 10.55 4.38
N LEU A 17 9.82 9.87 4.80
CA LEU A 17 9.44 9.69 6.20
C LEU A 17 10.20 8.55 6.91
N GLY A 18 11.13 7.87 6.21
CA GLY A 18 11.97 6.81 6.77
C GLY A 18 11.39 5.39 6.66
N PHE A 19 10.26 5.20 5.98
CA PHE A 19 9.74 3.86 5.72
C PHE A 19 10.60 3.12 4.68
N THR A 20 10.73 1.81 4.86
CA THR A 20 11.32 0.93 3.85
C THR A 20 10.22 0.23 3.07
N LEU A 21 10.17 0.45 1.76
CA LEU A 21 9.16 -0.18 0.90
C LEU A 21 9.59 -1.59 0.49
N ALA A 22 8.67 -2.55 0.66
CA ALA A 22 8.91 -3.91 0.19
C ALA A 22 8.99 -3.95 -1.34
N THR A 23 10.00 -4.65 -1.86
CA THR A 23 10.13 -4.84 -3.30
C THR A 23 9.36 -6.10 -3.72
N PRO A 24 8.31 -5.99 -4.55
CA PRO A 24 7.59 -7.16 -5.03
C PRO A 24 8.46 -7.99 -5.98
N PRO A 25 8.32 -9.33 -6.00
CA PRO A 25 9.06 -10.19 -6.90
C PRO A 25 8.88 -9.77 -8.37
N ALA A 26 9.93 -9.86 -9.18
CA ALA A 26 9.89 -9.44 -10.58
C ALA A 26 8.81 -10.17 -11.40
N GLN A 27 8.50 -11.42 -11.02
CA GLN A 27 7.49 -12.27 -11.66
C GLN A 27 6.05 -11.74 -11.49
N VAL A 28 5.83 -10.86 -10.50
CA VAL A 28 4.53 -10.25 -10.21
C VAL A 28 4.28 -8.99 -11.05
N LYS A 29 5.34 -8.41 -11.65
CA LYS A 29 5.21 -7.30 -12.60
C LYS A 29 4.62 -7.87 -13.90
N GLY A 30 3.29 -7.84 -14.01
CA GLY A 30 2.56 -8.32 -15.20
C GLY A 30 3.01 -7.62 -16.50
N ASN A 31 2.54 -8.14 -17.64
CA ASN A 31 2.93 -7.67 -18.98
C ASN A 31 2.95 -6.14 -19.09
N ILE A 32 4.15 -5.59 -19.28
CA ILE A 32 4.46 -4.16 -19.44
C ILE A 32 4.12 -3.74 -20.89
N SER A 33 2.95 -4.13 -21.40
CA SER A 33 2.61 -3.98 -22.83
C SER A 33 1.70 -2.80 -23.15
N MET A 34 1.32 -1.96 -22.17
CA MET A 34 0.49 -0.78 -22.43
C MET A 34 0.92 0.39 -21.52
N GLY A 35 1.96 1.12 -21.94
CA GLY A 35 2.43 2.35 -21.28
C GLY A 35 3.32 2.10 -20.07
N HIS A 36 4.49 2.74 -20.05
CA HIS A 36 5.48 2.64 -18.97
C HIS A 36 5.02 3.34 -17.68
N ARG A 37 3.96 2.84 -17.03
CA ARG A 37 3.63 3.26 -15.67
C ARG A 37 4.64 2.67 -14.71
N LYS A 38 5.44 3.53 -14.09
CA LYS A 38 6.43 3.13 -13.07
C LYS A 38 5.87 3.24 -11.66
N ASP A 39 4.80 4.00 -11.48
CA ASP A 39 4.17 4.39 -10.20
C ASP A 39 3.31 3.28 -9.57
N ILE A 40 2.74 2.38 -10.37
CA ILE A 40 1.85 1.32 -9.87
C ILE A 40 2.12 0.00 -10.57
N ILE A 41 2.13 -1.09 -9.80
CA ILE A 41 2.05 -2.47 -10.29
C ILE A 41 0.61 -2.97 -10.09
N GLN A 42 -0.02 -3.42 -11.17
CA GLN A 42 -1.36 -4.02 -11.09
C GLN A 42 -1.23 -5.50 -10.73
N LEU A 43 -1.71 -5.86 -9.54
CA LEU A 43 -1.76 -7.23 -9.04
C LEU A 43 -3.10 -7.88 -9.43
N SER A 44 -3.04 -9.01 -10.13
CA SER A 44 -4.17 -9.89 -10.43
C SER A 44 -4.24 -11.05 -9.43
N GLY A 45 -5.42 -11.64 -9.24
CA GLY A 45 -5.77 -12.70 -8.27
C GLY A 45 -4.61 -13.43 -7.59
N GLU A 46 -3.99 -14.39 -8.29
CA GLU A 46 -2.92 -15.24 -7.76
C GLU A 46 -1.63 -14.48 -7.37
N ASN A 47 -1.37 -13.34 -8.02
CA ASN A 47 -0.20 -12.53 -7.80
C ASN A 47 -0.35 -11.56 -6.62
N VAL A 48 -1.56 -11.38 -6.10
CA VAL A 48 -1.81 -10.48 -4.95
C VAL A 48 -1.03 -10.93 -3.73
N ALA A 49 -1.17 -12.20 -3.32
CA ALA A 49 -0.49 -12.71 -2.13
C ALA A 49 1.04 -12.68 -2.26
N ARG A 50 1.57 -12.83 -3.49
CA ARG A 50 3.01 -12.78 -3.76
C ARG A 50 3.55 -11.36 -3.86
N GLY A 51 2.73 -10.42 -4.35
CA GLY A 51 3.10 -9.01 -4.51
C GLY A 51 3.06 -8.23 -3.20
N LEU A 52 2.17 -8.61 -2.28
CA LEU A 52 2.05 -7.98 -0.96
C LEU A 52 2.95 -8.66 0.08
N ASN A 53 4.26 -8.62 -0.13
CA ASN A 53 5.26 -9.25 0.72
C ASN A 53 5.80 -8.37 1.86
N GLY A 54 5.22 -7.17 2.04
CA GLY A 54 5.58 -6.29 3.16
C GLY A 54 5.02 -6.78 4.49
N LYS A 55 5.76 -6.51 5.58
CA LYS A 55 5.34 -6.83 6.96
C LYS A 55 4.22 -5.93 7.48
N SER A 56 4.04 -4.76 6.87
CA SER A 56 2.97 -3.82 7.16
C SER A 56 2.38 -3.31 5.85
N TRP A 57 1.07 -3.13 5.80
CA TRP A 57 0.35 -2.61 4.64
C TRP A 57 -0.31 -1.27 4.97
N LEU A 58 0.02 -0.27 4.16
CA LEU A 58 -0.59 1.05 4.23
C LEU A 58 -1.57 1.20 3.06
N LEU A 59 -2.86 1.28 3.38
CA LEU A 59 -3.94 1.31 2.41
C LEU A 59 -4.28 2.78 2.09
N PHE A 60 -3.89 3.21 0.90
CA PHE A 60 -4.30 4.49 0.34
C PHE A 60 -5.72 4.39 -0.23
N ALA A 61 -6.44 5.52 -0.20
CA ALA A 61 -7.83 5.65 -0.62
C ALA A 61 -8.76 4.63 0.07
N ALA A 62 -8.49 4.39 1.35
CA ALA A 62 -9.16 3.40 2.16
C ALA A 62 -9.58 4.02 3.50
N ALA A 63 -10.84 3.81 3.86
CA ALA A 63 -11.40 4.20 5.15
C ALA A 63 -12.60 3.31 5.51
N GLY A 64 -13.14 3.48 6.72
CA GLY A 64 -14.25 2.67 7.22
C GLY A 64 -13.86 1.20 7.36
N ASN A 65 -14.62 0.30 6.73
CA ASN A 65 -14.46 -1.14 6.91
C ASN A 65 -13.33 -1.79 6.10
N THR A 66 -12.53 -1.02 5.33
CA THR A 66 -11.49 -1.61 4.46
C THR A 66 -10.46 -2.45 5.23
N VAL A 67 -10.04 -2.01 6.42
CA VAL A 67 -9.08 -2.79 7.24
C VAL A 67 -9.71 -4.12 7.69
N PRO A 68 -10.90 -4.14 8.33
CA PRO A 68 -11.61 -5.39 8.62
C PRO A 68 -11.80 -6.31 7.39
N ASP A 69 -12.13 -5.75 6.23
CA ASP A 69 -12.34 -6.53 5.00
C ASP A 69 -11.03 -7.19 4.55
N VAL A 70 -9.91 -6.46 4.58
CA VAL A 70 -8.58 -6.99 4.25
C VAL A 70 -8.13 -8.05 5.26
N LEU A 71 -8.38 -7.84 6.56
CA LEU A 71 -8.00 -8.78 7.61
C LEU A 71 -8.84 -10.07 7.58
N SER A 72 -10.05 -10.02 7.03
CA SER A 72 -10.95 -11.18 6.92
C SER A 72 -10.83 -11.92 5.58
N ASP A 73 -10.08 -11.37 4.61
CA ASP A 73 -9.86 -12.01 3.32
C ASP A 73 -9.02 -13.29 3.46
N ARG A 74 -9.63 -14.43 3.12
CA ARG A 74 -9.00 -15.76 3.17
C ARG A 74 -7.73 -15.83 2.31
N PHE A 75 -7.67 -15.12 1.18
CA PHE A 75 -6.51 -15.13 0.29
C PHE A 75 -5.32 -14.35 0.87
N LEU A 76 -5.57 -13.41 1.79
CA LEU A 76 -4.56 -12.59 2.44
C LEU A 76 -4.19 -13.09 3.84
N SER A 77 -4.98 -14.02 4.39
CA SER A 77 -4.86 -14.54 5.76
C SER A 77 -3.49 -15.10 6.16
N GLN A 78 -2.69 -15.53 5.19
CA GLN A 78 -1.35 -16.09 5.42
C GLN A 78 -0.23 -15.05 5.32
N SER A 79 -0.54 -13.79 5.01
CA SER A 79 0.47 -12.74 4.91
C SER A 79 0.92 -12.27 6.29
N ASP A 80 2.21 -11.92 6.40
CA ASP A 80 2.78 -11.39 7.65
C ASP A 80 2.00 -10.16 8.16
N ALA A 81 1.58 -9.27 7.26
CA ALA A 81 0.84 -8.07 7.64
C ALA A 81 -0.53 -8.40 8.27
N VAL A 82 -1.27 -9.37 7.71
CA VAL A 82 -2.57 -9.78 8.27
C VAL A 82 -2.37 -10.55 9.58
N LEU A 83 -1.42 -11.48 9.63
CA LEU A 83 -1.11 -12.26 10.84
C LEU A 83 -0.72 -11.38 12.02
N ASN A 84 0.08 -10.33 11.78
CA ASN A 84 0.52 -9.40 12.81
C ASN A 84 -0.40 -8.18 12.98
N LYS A 85 -1.56 -8.15 12.29
CA LYS A 85 -2.51 -7.03 12.28
C LYS A 85 -1.88 -5.68 11.95
N GLN A 86 -0.87 -5.69 11.09
CA GLN A 86 -0.13 -4.52 10.61
C GLN A 86 -0.75 -3.96 9.33
N VAL A 87 -2.07 -3.74 9.34
CA VAL A 87 -2.83 -3.21 8.19
C VAL A 87 -3.48 -1.90 8.60
N TYR A 88 -3.15 -0.82 7.89
CA TYR A 88 -3.52 0.54 8.28
C TYR A 88 -4.23 1.26 7.13
N ALA A 89 -5.40 1.82 7.41
CA ALA A 89 -6.09 2.71 6.48
C ALA A 89 -5.58 4.14 6.65
N LEU A 90 -5.27 4.80 5.53
CA LEU A 90 -4.71 6.15 5.54
C LEU A 90 -5.75 7.25 5.27
N GLY A 91 -6.99 6.90 4.95
CA GLY A 91 -8.05 7.83 4.57
C GLY A 91 -8.43 7.75 3.09
N ASN A 92 -9.56 8.38 2.73
CA ASN A 92 -10.14 8.30 1.38
C ASN A 92 -9.55 9.33 0.38
N ASP A 93 -8.88 10.36 0.87
CA ASP A 93 -8.49 11.55 0.14
C ASP A 93 -7.03 11.53 -0.37
N ASN A 94 -6.30 10.44 -0.16
CA ASN A 94 -4.86 10.32 -0.47
C ASN A 94 -4.56 9.46 -1.73
N PHE A 95 -5.55 9.24 -2.60
CA PHE A 95 -5.34 8.53 -3.87
C PHE A 95 -4.38 9.28 -4.81
N ARG A 96 -4.50 10.61 -4.86
CA ARG A 96 -3.53 11.52 -5.46
C ARG A 96 -2.99 12.38 -4.33
N LEU A 97 -1.68 12.57 -4.29
CA LEU A 97 -1.06 13.44 -3.32
C LEU A 97 -0.91 14.84 -3.91
N ASP A 98 -1.66 15.76 -3.35
CA ASP A 98 -1.52 17.20 -3.45
C ASP A 98 -1.17 17.76 -2.06
N TYR A 99 -0.98 19.07 -1.96
CA TYR A 99 -0.56 19.71 -0.71
C TYR A 99 -1.49 19.38 0.48
N TYR A 100 -2.81 19.36 0.28
CA TYR A 100 -3.78 19.14 1.35
C TYR A 100 -3.85 17.66 1.74
N SER A 101 -3.96 16.77 0.75
CA SER A 101 -4.01 15.33 0.99
C SER A 101 -2.70 14.78 1.57
N ALA A 102 -1.55 15.35 1.20
CA ALA A 102 -0.27 15.02 1.82
C ALA A 102 -0.20 15.46 3.30
N SER A 103 -0.71 16.66 3.62
CA SER A 103 -0.75 17.13 5.01
C SER A 103 -1.65 16.25 5.89
N HIS A 104 -2.84 15.90 5.40
CA HIS A 104 -3.75 15.01 6.12
C HIS A 104 -3.19 13.59 6.29
N LEU A 105 -2.45 13.09 5.29
CA LEU A 105 -1.73 11.82 5.38
C LEU A 105 -0.64 11.87 6.46
N LEU A 106 0.13 12.97 6.55
CA LEU A 106 1.14 13.14 7.60
C LEU A 106 0.51 13.13 9.00
N ASP A 107 -0.60 13.84 9.20
CA ASP A 107 -1.34 13.83 10.46
C ASP A 107 -1.83 12.42 10.82
N THR A 108 -2.28 11.66 9.81
CA THR A 108 -2.73 10.28 10.01
C THR A 108 -1.58 9.37 10.39
N LEU A 109 -0.44 9.46 9.70
CA LEU A 109 0.76 8.69 10.03
C LEU A 109 1.29 9.02 11.44
N GLN A 110 1.28 10.30 11.82
CA GLN A 110 1.68 10.72 13.16
C GLN A 110 0.78 10.10 14.24
N LYS A 111 -0.54 10.11 14.04
CA LYS A 111 -1.49 9.47 14.98
C LYS A 111 -1.30 7.95 15.08
N LEU A 112 -0.87 7.30 14.00
CA LEU A 112 -0.69 5.85 13.95
C LEU A 112 0.64 5.37 14.53
N PHE A 113 1.72 6.16 14.41
CA PHE A 113 3.07 5.70 14.70
C PHE A 113 3.84 6.52 15.74
N THR A 114 3.29 7.65 16.18
CA THR A 114 3.93 8.51 17.18
C THR A 114 3.07 8.51 18.44
N HIS A 115 3.56 7.81 19.47
CA HIS A 115 3.02 7.81 20.83
C HIS A 115 3.97 8.53 21.78
#